data_AF-A0A956KF46-F1
#
_entry.id   AF-A0A956KF46-F1
#
_cell.length_a   1.000
_cell.length_b   1.000
_cell.length_c   1.000
_cell.angle_alpha   90.00
_cell.angle_beta   90.00
_cell.angle_gamma   90.00
#
_symmetry.space_group_name_H-M   'P 1'
#
loop_
_entity.id
_entity.type
_entity.pdbx_description
1 polymer ?
#
loop_
_entity_poly.entity_id
_entity_poly.type
_entity_poly.pdbx_seq_one_letter_code
_entity_poly.pdbx_strand_id
1 'polypeptide(L)'
;ELEALRERVVADPWVARATVERELPDTLRVAIVEHEAAGVVLAGGLYLVDAHGAPFKRLEEGERGALPVITGIDRAQLEEDRERALARIRRALAVGEAYREKPRPEIGEIHVGESGEIVLYTAALAAQLRLGRGPVEPALARLDALLAALDGREDSLSVVHLDVEASPEDDARDRVIASFLTPADEAAALGLEAPDAEERAAAPHEAEEREPVKKSSLADNSGKTNEGAATAAQGPSHTPWSAGRERRIPRYE
;
A
#
# COMPACT_ATOMS: atom_id res chain seq x y z
N GLU A 1 -2.99 40.30 -19.02
CA GLU A 1 -4.29 39.57 -19.06
C GLU A 1 -4.11 38.06 -19.13
N LEU A 2 -3.52 37.50 -20.20
CA LEU A 2 -3.32 36.05 -20.32
C LEU A 2 -2.43 35.49 -19.20
N GLU A 3 -1.37 36.22 -18.86
CA GLU A 3 -0.46 35.81 -17.79
C GLU A 3 -1.15 35.79 -16.42
N ALA A 4 -1.93 36.82 -16.09
CA ALA A 4 -2.74 36.83 -14.86
C ALA A 4 -3.77 35.70 -14.83
N LEU A 5 -4.32 35.30 -15.98
CA LEU A 5 -5.18 34.11 -16.07
C LEU A 5 -4.39 32.83 -15.82
N ARG A 6 -3.18 32.71 -16.41
CA ARG A 6 -2.28 31.58 -16.19
C ARG A 6 -1.92 31.45 -14.70
N GLU A 7 -1.55 32.55 -14.04
CA GLU A 7 -1.24 32.58 -12.61
C GLU A 7 -2.43 32.15 -11.76
N ARG A 8 -3.66 32.57 -12.10
CA ARG A 8 -4.87 32.11 -11.42
C ARG A 8 -5.14 30.62 -11.59
N VAL A 9 -4.81 30.05 -12.75
CA VAL A 9 -4.98 28.61 -13.00
C VAL A 9 -3.93 27.81 -12.24
N VAL A 10 -2.67 28.25 -12.23
CA VAL A 10 -1.57 27.59 -11.49
C VAL A 10 -1.72 27.74 -9.97
N ALA A 11 -2.56 28.66 -9.49
CA ALA A 11 -2.88 28.78 -8.07
C ALA A 11 -3.67 27.58 -7.52
N ASP A 12 -4.30 26.77 -8.39
CA ASP A 12 -4.86 25.48 -7.99
C ASP A 12 -3.72 24.47 -7.75
N PRO A 13 -3.59 23.89 -6.54
CA PRO A 13 -2.48 22.98 -6.20
C PRO A 13 -2.41 21.72 -7.05
N TRP A 14 -3.50 21.30 -7.70
CA TRP A 14 -3.48 20.15 -8.60
C TRP A 14 -2.88 20.48 -9.97
N VAL A 15 -2.68 21.76 -10.30
CA VAL A 15 -2.11 22.19 -11.58
C VAL A 15 -0.59 22.23 -11.51
N ALA A 16 0.06 21.24 -12.12
CA ALA A 16 1.51 21.23 -12.30
C ALA A 16 1.98 22.27 -13.31
N ARG A 17 1.20 22.50 -14.38
CA ARG A 17 1.50 23.50 -15.41
C ARG A 17 0.23 23.96 -16.10
N ALA A 18 0.16 25.25 -16.42
CA ALA A 18 -0.87 25.79 -17.31
C ALA A 18 -0.25 26.61 -18.45
N THR A 19 -0.81 26.47 -19.65
CA THR A 19 -0.53 27.30 -20.82
C THR A 19 -1.83 28.00 -21.23
N VAL A 20 -1.76 29.31 -21.42
CA VAL A 20 -2.90 30.15 -21.83
C VAL A 20 -2.53 30.88 -23.11
N GLU A 21 -3.25 30.58 -24.19
CA GLU A 21 -3.02 31.14 -25.51
C GLU A 21 -4.30 31.76 -26.07
N ARG A 22 -4.14 32.76 -26.95
CA ARG A 22 -5.26 33.38 -27.64
C ARG A 22 -5.45 32.70 -28.99
N GLU A 23 -6.64 32.17 -29.21
CA GLU A 23 -7.08 31.62 -30.49
C GLU A 23 -8.05 32.63 -31.12
N LEU A 24 -7.61 33.30 -32.18
CA LEU A 24 -8.38 34.37 -32.82
C LEU A 24 -9.67 33.83 -33.46
N PRO A 25 -10.73 34.66 -33.59
CA PRO A 25 -10.78 36.07 -33.22
C PRO A 25 -10.96 36.34 -31.71
N ASP A 26 -11.63 35.47 -30.97
CA ASP A 26 -12.18 35.75 -29.64
C ASP A 26 -12.11 34.57 -28.64
N THR A 27 -11.39 33.50 -28.96
CA THR A 27 -11.25 32.32 -28.11
C THR A 27 -9.96 32.37 -27.27
N LEU A 28 -10.03 31.85 -26.03
CA LEU A 28 -8.85 31.53 -25.24
C LEU A 28 -8.72 30.01 -25.12
N ARG A 29 -7.52 29.50 -25.40
CA ARG A 29 -7.16 28.11 -25.22
C ARG A 29 -6.36 27.99 -23.93
N VAL A 30 -6.86 27.19 -22.99
CA VAL A 30 -6.19 26.89 -21.72
C VAL A 30 -5.87 25.41 -21.70
N ALA A 31 -4.58 25.07 -21.66
CA ALA A 31 -4.10 23.71 -21.52
C ALA A 31 -3.51 23.54 -20.11
N ILE A 32 -3.91 22.47 -19.42
CA ILE A 32 -3.52 22.17 -18.04
C ILE A 32 -2.83 20.81 -18.01
N VAL A 33 -1.73 20.72 -17.27
CA VAL A 33 -1.10 19.47 -16.85
C VAL A 33 -1.32 19.36 -15.35
N GLU A 34 -1.95 18.28 -14.92
CA GLU A 34 -2.24 18.02 -13.51
C GLU A 34 -1.08 17.27 -12.86
N HIS A 35 -0.92 17.43 -11.54
CA HIS A 35 -0.04 16.60 -10.74
C HIS A 35 -0.60 15.18 -10.62
N GLU A 36 0.27 14.18 -10.79
CA GLU A 36 -0.05 12.79 -10.48
C GLU A 36 0.54 12.43 -9.12
N ALA A 37 -0.34 12.11 -8.15
CA ALA A 37 0.09 11.70 -6.82
C ALA A 37 0.60 10.25 -6.84
N ALA A 38 1.83 10.06 -6.38
CA ALA A 38 2.46 8.74 -6.23
C ALA A 38 2.42 8.23 -4.78
N GLY A 39 2.25 9.14 -3.81
CA GLY A 39 2.18 8.81 -2.39
C GLY A 39 1.77 10.01 -1.54
N VAL A 40 1.76 9.79 -0.22
CA VAL A 40 1.60 10.85 0.78
C VAL A 40 2.85 10.85 1.67
N VAL A 41 3.45 11.99 1.98
CA VAL A 41 4.54 12.08 2.95
C VAL A 41 4.06 12.74 4.24
N LEU A 42 4.47 12.19 5.39
CA LEU A 42 4.31 12.80 6.70
C LEU A 42 5.56 13.63 7.04
N ALA A 43 5.46 14.96 6.96
CA ALA A 43 6.54 15.90 7.31
C ALA A 43 5.96 17.14 8.03
N GLY A 44 5.70 17.02 9.33
CA GLY A 44 4.94 18.03 10.11
C GLY A 44 3.45 18.15 9.73
N GLY A 45 3.02 17.37 8.74
CA GLY A 45 1.67 17.28 8.19
C GLY A 45 1.68 16.29 7.02
N LEU A 46 0.50 15.90 6.52
CA LEU A 46 0.37 15.00 5.38
C LEU A 46 0.32 15.81 4.08
N TYR A 47 1.18 15.46 3.12
CA TYR A 47 1.26 16.10 1.81
C TYR A 47 1.26 15.07 0.70
N LEU A 48 0.53 15.33 -0.38
CA LEU A 48 0.63 14.56 -1.61
C LEU A 48 1.99 14.83 -2.26
N VAL A 49 2.64 13.76 -2.73
CA VAL A 49 3.91 13.80 -3.45
C VAL A 49 3.76 13.22 -4.84
N ASP A 50 4.47 13.79 -5.80
CA ASP A 50 4.58 13.25 -7.15
C ASP A 50 5.60 12.10 -7.26
N ALA A 51 5.73 11.52 -8.45
CA ALA A 51 6.69 10.45 -8.72
C ALA A 51 8.18 10.86 -8.54
N HIS A 52 8.47 12.17 -8.55
CA HIS A 52 9.81 12.71 -8.26
C HIS A 52 10.05 12.91 -6.75
N GLY A 53 9.06 12.60 -5.93
CA GLY A 53 9.07 12.73 -4.48
C GLY A 53 8.78 14.15 -3.99
N ALA A 54 8.40 15.08 -4.88
CA ALA A 54 8.18 16.46 -4.54
C ALA A 54 6.78 16.66 -3.93
N PRO A 55 6.67 17.19 -2.70
CA PRO A 55 5.37 17.56 -2.12
C PRO A 55 4.78 18.74 -2.88
N PHE A 56 3.51 18.63 -3.31
CA PHE A 56 2.84 19.68 -4.09
C PHE A 56 1.54 20.20 -3.47
N LYS A 57 0.85 19.39 -2.65
CA LYS A 57 -0.42 19.76 -2.02
C LYS A 57 -0.54 19.16 -0.63
N ARG A 58 -1.12 19.90 0.33
CA ARG A 58 -1.49 19.34 1.63
C ARG A 58 -2.68 18.39 1.45
N LEU A 59 -2.60 17.21 2.04
CA LEU A 59 -3.64 16.20 1.94
C LEU A 59 -4.94 16.70 2.59
N GLU A 60 -6.04 16.59 1.86
CA GLU A 60 -7.39 16.84 2.35
C GLU A 60 -8.21 15.54 2.42
N GLU A 61 -9.38 15.62 3.05
CA GLU A 61 -10.26 14.46 3.24
C GLU A 61 -10.68 13.86 1.89
N GLY A 62 -10.62 12.53 1.79
CA GLY A 62 -10.99 11.79 0.57
C GLY A 62 -9.89 11.70 -0.50
N GLU A 63 -8.78 12.45 -0.39
CA GLU A 63 -7.74 12.48 -1.43
C GLU A 63 -6.69 11.37 -1.31
N ARG A 64 -6.59 10.70 -0.15
CA ARG A 64 -5.56 9.67 0.07
C ARG A 64 -5.75 8.45 -0.83
N GLY A 65 -6.99 8.00 -1.01
CA GLY A 65 -7.28 6.71 -1.65
C GLY A 65 -6.42 5.57 -1.10
N ALA A 66 -5.79 4.81 -2.00
CA ALA A 66 -4.85 3.72 -1.71
C ALA A 66 -3.36 4.16 -1.74
N LEU A 67 -3.09 5.47 -1.70
CA LEU A 67 -1.72 5.97 -1.71
C LEU A 67 -0.99 5.57 -0.41
N PRO A 68 0.24 5.05 -0.50
CA PRO A 68 1.03 4.73 0.68
C PRO A 68 1.43 6.01 1.41
N VAL A 69 1.45 5.95 2.74
CA VAL A 69 2.01 7.02 3.58
C VAL A 69 3.50 6.78 3.78
N ILE A 70 4.33 7.78 3.51
CA ILE A 70 5.77 7.75 3.66
C ILE A 70 6.13 8.46 4.96
N THR A 71 6.84 7.76 5.85
CA THR A 71 7.28 8.28 7.15
C THR A 71 8.80 8.23 7.29
N GLY A 72 9.31 8.86 8.35
CA GLY A 72 10.76 8.99 8.59
C GLY A 72 11.41 10.20 7.91
N ILE A 73 10.60 11.09 7.32
CA ILE A 73 11.05 12.37 6.74
C ILE A 73 10.66 13.51 7.68
N ASP A 74 11.64 14.24 8.19
CA ASP A 74 11.38 15.47 8.95
C ASP A 74 11.22 16.68 8.03
N ARG A 75 10.42 17.65 8.44
CA ARG A 75 10.30 18.94 7.74
C ARG A 75 11.62 19.70 7.70
N ALA A 76 12.40 19.68 8.79
CA ALA A 76 13.72 20.31 8.84
C ALA A 76 14.64 19.72 7.77
N GLN A 77 14.57 18.41 7.51
CA GLN A 77 15.37 17.77 6.45
C GLN A 77 14.99 18.27 5.05
N LEU A 78 13.72 18.56 4.80
CA LEU A 78 13.28 19.16 3.52
C LEU A 78 13.74 20.62 3.35
N GLU A 79 14.03 21.32 4.44
CA GLU A 79 14.50 22.71 4.45
C GLU A 79 16.04 22.79 4.40
N GLU A 80 16.75 21.90 5.10
CA GLU A 80 18.22 21.87 5.19
C GLU A 80 18.89 21.14 4.01
N ASP A 81 18.40 19.96 3.64
CA ASP A 81 18.95 19.13 2.56
C ASP A 81 17.82 18.48 1.75
N ARG A 82 17.16 19.34 0.96
CA ARG A 82 16.01 18.97 0.14
C ARG A 82 16.30 17.80 -0.78
N GLU A 83 17.45 17.77 -1.46
CA GLU A 83 17.73 16.72 -2.43
C GLU A 83 17.88 15.35 -1.76
N ARG A 84 18.54 15.29 -0.59
CA ARG A 84 18.63 14.05 0.19
C ARG A 84 17.26 13.58 0.67
N ALA A 85 16.41 14.50 1.13
CA ALA A 85 15.05 14.16 1.54
C ALA A 85 14.22 13.63 0.36
N LEU A 86 14.26 14.30 -0.80
CA LEU A 86 13.57 13.84 -2.01
C LEU A 86 14.10 12.49 -2.50
N ALA A 87 15.41 12.24 -2.43
CA ALA A 87 15.98 10.95 -2.79
C ALA A 87 15.47 9.80 -1.89
N ARG A 88 15.27 10.05 -0.59
CA ARG A 88 14.68 9.08 0.35
C ARG A 88 13.19 8.84 0.04
N ILE A 89 12.43 9.88 -0.29
CA ILE A 89 11.03 9.76 -0.72
C ILE A 89 10.94 8.95 -2.02
N ARG A 90 11.78 9.26 -3.03
CA ARG A 90 11.82 8.50 -4.29
C ARG A 90 12.17 7.03 -4.08
N ARG A 91 13.10 6.73 -3.16
CA ARG A 91 13.42 5.34 -2.78
C ARG A 91 12.20 4.63 -2.21
N ALA A 92 11.47 5.26 -1.28
CA ALA A 92 10.26 4.71 -0.70
C ALA A 92 9.18 4.45 -1.77
N LEU A 93 8.95 5.41 -2.68
CA LEU A 93 8.02 5.25 -3.79
C LEU A 93 8.41 4.10 -4.72
N ALA A 94 9.69 4.00 -5.09
CA ALA A 94 10.20 2.92 -5.94
C ALA A 94 9.99 1.53 -5.30
N VAL A 95 10.20 1.42 -3.98
CA VAL A 95 9.90 0.17 -3.25
C VAL A 95 8.39 -0.12 -3.28
N GLY A 96 7.55 0.89 -3.08
CA GLY A 96 6.09 0.74 -3.15
C GLY A 96 5.60 0.26 -4.52
N GLU A 97 6.18 0.78 -5.61
CA GLU A 97 5.91 0.31 -6.97
C GLU A 97 6.35 -1.15 -7.16
N ALA A 98 7.60 -1.48 -6.83
CA ALA A 98 8.12 -2.85 -6.94
C ALA A 98 7.31 -3.85 -6.08
N TYR A 99 6.81 -3.40 -4.93
CA TYR A 99 5.93 -4.19 -4.07
C TYR A 99 4.60 -4.51 -4.77
N ARG A 100 4.04 -3.58 -5.55
CA ARG A 100 2.75 -3.75 -6.24
C ARG A 100 2.82 -4.55 -7.55
N GLU A 101 4.01 -4.87 -8.05
CA GLU A 101 4.17 -5.68 -9.28
C GLU A 101 3.58 -7.10 -9.18
N LYS A 102 3.36 -7.59 -7.95
CA LYS A 102 2.76 -8.90 -7.68
C LYS A 102 1.59 -8.76 -6.71
N PRO A 103 0.63 -9.70 -6.71
CA PRO A 103 -0.45 -9.70 -5.72
C PRO A 103 0.15 -9.99 -4.34
N ARG A 104 0.21 -8.94 -3.52
CA ARG A 104 0.70 -8.97 -2.14
C ARG A 104 -0.28 -8.17 -1.27
N PRO A 105 -0.29 -8.38 0.07
CA PRO A 105 -1.14 -7.59 0.96
C PRO A 105 -0.95 -6.08 0.77
N GLU A 106 -2.04 -5.30 0.77
CA GLU A 106 -1.92 -3.86 0.54
C GLU A 106 -1.04 -3.17 1.60
N ILE A 107 -0.21 -2.23 1.17
CA ILE A 107 0.64 -1.43 2.05
C ILE A 107 -0.07 -0.15 2.49
N GLY A 108 -0.07 0.11 3.80
CA GLY A 108 -0.61 1.35 4.37
C GLY A 108 0.47 2.42 4.53
N GLU A 109 1.69 1.99 4.88
CA GLU A 109 2.82 2.86 5.21
C GLU A 109 4.15 2.29 4.72
N ILE A 110 5.05 3.18 4.32
CA ILE A 110 6.45 2.94 3.99
C ILE A 110 7.30 3.86 4.87
N HIS A 111 7.98 3.29 5.86
CA HIS A 111 8.95 4.02 6.65
C HIS A 111 10.32 3.99 5.97
N VAL A 112 10.92 5.16 5.76
CA VAL A 112 12.30 5.30 5.29
C VAL A 112 13.16 5.90 6.38
N GLY A 113 14.11 5.14 6.89
CA GLY A 113 15.02 5.64 7.92
C GLY A 113 16.17 6.48 7.34
N GLU A 114 17.00 7.04 8.22
CA GLU A 114 18.00 8.05 7.82
C GLU A 114 19.09 7.49 6.92
N SER A 115 19.40 6.20 7.07
CA SER A 115 20.41 5.52 6.24
C SER A 115 19.79 4.85 5.01
N GLY A 116 18.50 5.08 4.73
CA GLY A 116 17.78 4.52 3.59
C GLY A 116 17.22 3.12 3.82
N GLU A 117 17.20 2.64 5.07
CA GLU A 117 16.51 1.43 5.45
C GLU A 117 15.00 1.57 5.21
N ILE A 118 14.38 0.54 4.64
CA ILE A 118 12.96 0.53 4.34
C ILE A 118 12.25 -0.49 5.22
N VAL A 119 11.14 -0.05 5.79
CA VAL A 119 10.19 -0.88 6.52
C VAL A 119 8.79 -0.61 5.96
N LEU A 120 8.09 -1.67 5.55
CA LEU A 120 6.73 -1.59 5.06
C LEU A 120 5.76 -2.03 6.16
N TYR A 121 4.60 -1.39 6.22
CA TYR A 121 3.50 -1.80 7.09
C TYR A 121 2.28 -2.12 6.23
N THR A 122 1.75 -3.33 6.39
CA THR A 122 0.55 -3.77 5.68
C THR A 122 -0.70 -3.12 6.28
N ALA A 123 -1.64 -2.72 5.42
CA ALA A 123 -2.82 -1.95 5.81
C ALA A 123 -3.83 -2.77 6.62
N ALA A 124 -3.99 -4.05 6.32
CA ALA A 124 -4.98 -4.92 6.96
C ALA A 124 -4.43 -5.68 8.20
N LEU A 125 -3.14 -6.00 8.21
CA LEU A 125 -2.57 -7.00 9.13
C LEU A 125 -1.56 -6.43 10.12
N ALA A 126 -1.28 -5.13 10.05
CA ALA A 126 -0.23 -4.45 10.83
C ALA A 126 1.15 -5.13 10.78
N ALA A 127 1.38 -6.06 9.85
CA ALA A 127 2.65 -6.76 9.70
C ALA A 127 3.75 -5.78 9.29
N GLN A 128 4.87 -5.82 10.01
CA GLN A 128 6.06 -5.04 9.73
C GLN A 128 7.04 -5.85 8.86
N LEU A 129 7.27 -5.41 7.63
CA LEU A 129 8.20 -6.04 6.69
C LEU A 129 9.48 -5.21 6.62
N ARG A 130 10.59 -5.73 7.14
CA ARG A 130 11.89 -5.05 7.16
C ARG A 130 12.71 -5.48 5.96
N LEU A 131 12.86 -4.58 4.98
CA LEU A 131 13.64 -4.81 3.76
C LEU A 131 15.09 -4.37 3.93
N GLY A 132 15.37 -3.52 4.92
CA GLY A 132 16.69 -3.00 5.19
C GLY A 132 17.15 -2.02 4.10
N ARG A 133 18.47 -1.94 3.89
CA ARG A 133 19.10 -1.00 2.94
C ARG A 133 19.49 -1.63 1.61
N GLY A 134 19.43 -2.95 1.53
CA GLY A 134 19.89 -3.73 0.39
C GLY A 134 19.03 -3.57 -0.87
N PRO A 135 19.33 -4.36 -1.91
CA PRO A 135 18.49 -4.49 -3.10
C PRO A 135 17.08 -4.94 -2.72
N VAL A 136 16.07 -4.39 -3.38
CA VAL A 136 14.66 -4.60 -3.03
C VAL A 136 14.17 -5.95 -3.58
N GLU A 137 14.64 -6.32 -4.76
CA GLU A 137 14.16 -7.50 -5.50
C GLU A 137 14.40 -8.81 -4.75
N PRO A 138 15.59 -9.08 -4.17
CA PRO A 138 15.81 -10.28 -3.37
C PRO A 138 14.95 -10.30 -2.10
N ALA A 139 14.77 -9.15 -1.42
CA ALA A 139 13.93 -9.06 -0.23
C ALA A 139 12.46 -9.37 -0.56
N LEU A 140 11.95 -8.84 -1.68
CA LEU A 140 10.59 -9.14 -2.15
C LEU A 140 10.44 -10.59 -2.62
N ALA A 141 11.46 -11.20 -3.23
CA ALA A 141 11.44 -12.62 -3.60
C ALA A 141 11.35 -13.53 -2.36
N ARG A 142 12.04 -13.18 -1.28
CA ARG A 142 11.93 -13.87 0.02
C ARG A 142 10.54 -13.75 0.62
N LEU A 143 9.92 -12.56 0.52
CA LEU A 143 8.55 -12.37 0.94
C LEU A 143 7.59 -13.25 0.13
N ASP A 144 7.74 -13.29 -1.19
CA ASP A 144 6.90 -14.13 -2.05
C ASP A 144 7.00 -15.61 -1.67
N ALA A 145 8.22 -16.09 -1.40
CA ALA A 145 8.46 -17.46 -0.95
C ALA A 145 7.82 -17.73 0.43
N LEU A 146 7.88 -16.77 1.36
CA LEU A 146 7.24 -16.87 2.66
C LEU A 146 5.71 -16.94 2.52
N LEU A 147 5.10 -16.03 1.76
CA LEU A 147 3.65 -15.99 1.55
C LEU A 147 3.15 -17.29 0.91
N ALA A 148 3.89 -17.82 -0.09
CA ALA A 148 3.57 -19.10 -0.70
C ALA A 148 3.63 -20.28 0.29
N ALA A 149 4.51 -20.23 1.29
CA ALA A 149 4.63 -21.26 2.32
C ALA A 149 3.56 -21.14 3.42
N LEU A 150 2.97 -19.96 3.63
CA LEU A 150 1.95 -19.73 4.64
C LEU A 150 0.55 -20.21 4.21
N ASP A 151 0.29 -20.27 2.91
CA ASP A 151 -0.93 -20.82 2.30
C ASP A 151 -2.22 -20.22 2.88
N GLY A 152 -2.32 -18.87 2.87
CA GLY A 152 -3.49 -18.15 3.38
C GLY A 152 -3.47 -17.85 4.89
N ARG A 153 -2.32 -18.01 5.55
CA ARG A 153 -2.11 -17.71 6.99
C ARG A 153 -1.25 -16.46 7.25
N GLU A 154 -1.11 -15.61 6.24
CA GLU A 154 -0.38 -14.34 6.33
C GLU A 154 -0.94 -13.38 7.38
N ASP A 155 -2.22 -13.54 7.75
CA ASP A 155 -2.91 -12.66 8.71
C ASP A 155 -2.29 -12.65 10.11
N SER A 156 -1.57 -13.72 10.44
CA SER A 156 -0.90 -13.87 11.72
C SER A 156 0.50 -13.25 11.75
N LEU A 157 1.03 -12.72 10.64
CA LEU A 157 2.39 -12.17 10.61
C LEU A 157 2.49 -10.86 11.41
N SER A 158 3.48 -10.77 12.29
CA SER A 158 3.75 -9.54 13.06
C SER A 158 4.98 -8.80 12.56
N VAL A 159 6.14 -9.46 12.49
CA VAL A 159 7.40 -8.86 12.01
C VAL A 159 8.11 -9.85 11.11
N VAL A 160 8.55 -9.39 9.94
CA VAL A 160 9.32 -10.19 8.99
C VAL A 160 10.60 -9.46 8.64
N HIS A 161 11.75 -10.08 8.92
CA HIS A 161 13.06 -9.61 8.50
C HIS A 161 13.44 -10.26 7.18
N LEU A 162 13.49 -9.45 6.13
CA LEU A 162 13.84 -9.84 4.76
C LEU A 162 15.27 -9.44 4.39
N ASP A 163 15.96 -8.72 5.28
CA ASP A 163 17.31 -8.17 5.15
C ASP A 163 18.39 -9.04 5.80
N VAL A 164 18.04 -10.24 6.26
CA VAL A 164 18.98 -11.17 6.86
C VAL A 164 19.87 -11.76 5.75
N GLU A 165 21.07 -11.22 5.62
CA GLU A 165 22.10 -11.82 4.77
C GLU A 165 22.62 -13.12 5.42
N ALA A 166 22.72 -14.16 4.60
CA ALA A 166 23.45 -15.37 4.94
C ALA A 166 24.91 -15.02 5.29
N SER A 167 25.37 -15.39 6.49
CA SER A 167 26.79 -15.28 6.85
C SER A 167 27.62 -16.15 5.89
N PRO A 168 28.74 -15.66 5.34
CA PRO A 168 29.56 -16.42 4.39
C PRO A 168 30.22 -17.69 4.97
N GLU A 169 30.18 -17.85 6.30
CA GLU A 169 30.68 -19.04 7.00
C GLU A 169 29.64 -20.16 7.09
N ASP A 170 28.36 -19.83 6.92
CA ASP A 170 27.30 -20.80 6.82
C ASP A 170 27.03 -21.06 5.33
N ASP A 171 26.84 -22.33 4.95
CA ASP A 171 26.41 -22.77 3.61
C ASP A 171 24.94 -22.36 3.36
N ALA A 172 24.66 -21.07 3.55
CA ALA A 172 23.42 -20.56 4.11
C ALA A 172 22.40 -20.29 3.03
N ARG A 173 21.36 -21.11 3.07
CA ARG A 173 20.06 -20.82 2.46
C ARG A 173 19.61 -19.43 2.87
N ASP A 174 19.02 -18.69 1.94
CA ASP A 174 18.32 -17.44 2.20
C ASP A 174 17.38 -17.63 3.40
N ARG A 175 17.64 -16.90 4.51
CA ARG A 175 16.86 -17.02 5.75
C ARG A 175 15.87 -15.88 5.83
N VAL A 176 14.65 -16.20 6.25
CA VAL A 176 13.62 -15.23 6.62
C VAL A 176 13.29 -15.47 8.09
N ILE A 177 13.30 -14.41 8.89
CA ILE A 177 12.85 -14.47 10.27
C ILE A 177 11.46 -13.85 10.30
N ALA A 178 10.45 -14.64 10.65
CA ALA A 178 9.08 -14.18 10.81
C ALA A 178 8.62 -14.45 12.25
N SER A 179 8.06 -13.43 12.90
CA SER A 179 7.27 -13.58 14.11
C SER A 179 5.79 -13.48 13.78
N PHE A 180 4.97 -14.10 14.62
CA PHE A 180 3.52 -14.15 14.46
C PHE A 180 2.85 -13.50 15.66
N LEU A 181 1.73 -12.81 15.44
CA LEU A 181 0.79 -12.42 16.48
C LEU A 181 0.22 -13.68 17.12
N THR A 182 0.26 -13.74 18.45
CA THR A 182 -0.52 -14.72 19.18
C THR A 182 -1.94 -14.17 19.43
N PRO A 183 -2.96 -15.01 19.65
CA PRO A 183 -4.29 -14.54 20.05
C PRO A 183 -4.29 -13.66 21.30
N ALA A 184 -3.29 -13.79 22.16
CA ALA A 184 -3.08 -12.91 23.31
C ALA A 184 -2.58 -11.52 22.88
N ASP A 185 -1.71 -11.45 21.87
CA ASP A 185 -1.26 -10.18 21.28
C ASP A 185 -2.40 -9.46 20.55
N GLU A 186 -3.27 -10.21 19.85
CA GLU A 186 -4.48 -9.65 19.20
C GLU A 186 -5.46 -9.06 20.21
N ALA A 187 -5.75 -9.79 21.30
CA ALA A 187 -6.61 -9.30 22.38
C ALA A 187 -6.03 -8.05 23.05
N ALA A 188 -4.72 -8.04 23.31
CA ALA A 188 -4.01 -6.89 23.87
C ALA A 188 -4.03 -5.66 22.93
N ALA A 189 -3.84 -5.86 21.62
CA ALA A 189 -3.85 -4.77 20.63
C ALA A 189 -5.24 -4.14 20.44
N LEU A 190 -6.31 -4.93 20.60
CA LEU A 190 -7.70 -4.46 20.48
C LEU A 190 -8.30 -3.96 21.81
N GLY A 191 -7.54 -4.01 22.91
CA GLY A 191 -8.04 -3.65 24.25
C GLY A 191 -9.16 -4.58 24.75
N LEU A 192 -9.19 -5.82 24.26
CA LEU A 192 -10.12 -6.86 24.67
C LEU A 192 -9.44 -7.72 25.75
N GLU A 193 -10.21 -8.18 26.75
CA GLU A 193 -9.68 -9.13 27.72
C GLU A 193 -9.28 -10.42 27.00
N ALA A 194 -8.02 -10.83 27.17
CA ALA A 194 -7.49 -12.04 26.58
C ALA A 194 -8.30 -13.25 27.06
N PRO A 195 -8.63 -14.22 26.19
CA PRO A 195 -9.31 -15.42 26.63
C PRO A 195 -8.42 -16.15 27.64
N ASP A 196 -8.98 -16.43 28.81
CA ASP A 196 -8.27 -17.11 29.90
C ASP A 196 -7.65 -18.41 29.40
N ALA A 197 -6.33 -18.53 29.55
CA ALA A 197 -5.56 -19.72 29.17
C ALA A 197 -6.00 -20.99 29.94
N GLU A 198 -6.80 -20.84 31.01
CA GLU A 198 -7.31 -21.94 31.84
C GLU A 198 -8.45 -22.73 31.17
N GLU A 199 -9.26 -22.12 30.29
CA GLU A 199 -10.44 -22.80 29.74
C GLU A 199 -10.08 -23.87 28.68
N ARG A 200 -8.88 -23.79 28.09
CA ARG A 200 -8.37 -24.80 27.15
C ARG A 200 -7.84 -26.07 27.81
N ALA A 201 -7.50 -26.04 29.10
CA ALA A 201 -7.05 -27.23 29.83
C ALA A 201 -8.20 -28.18 30.24
N ALA A 202 -9.46 -27.75 30.07
CA ALA A 202 -10.64 -28.48 30.54
C ALA A 202 -11.45 -29.17 29.43
N ALA A 203 -11.06 -29.07 28.16
CA ALA A 203 -11.69 -29.83 27.08
C ALA A 203 -11.07 -31.25 27.02
N PRO A 204 -11.85 -32.34 27.19
CA PRO A 204 -11.30 -33.68 27.08
C PRO A 204 -10.83 -33.93 25.64
N HIS A 205 -9.55 -34.21 25.50
CA HIS A 205 -8.97 -34.86 24.32
C HIS A 205 -9.61 -36.26 24.18
N GLU A 206 -10.70 -36.38 23.43
CA GLU A 206 -11.04 -37.67 22.81
C GLU A 206 -9.98 -37.96 21.75
N ALA A 207 -9.03 -38.81 22.12
CA ALA A 207 -8.06 -39.38 21.19
C ALA A 207 -8.80 -40.33 20.23
N GLU A 208 -9.21 -39.84 19.06
CA GLU A 208 -9.48 -40.71 17.93
C GLU A 208 -8.15 -41.24 17.38
N GLU A 209 -7.79 -42.46 17.80
CA GLU A 209 -6.83 -43.32 17.11
C GLU A 209 -7.26 -43.47 15.64
N ARG A 210 -6.56 -42.80 14.73
CA ARG A 210 -6.71 -43.02 13.30
C ARG A 210 -5.97 -44.28 12.89
N GLU A 211 -6.71 -45.39 12.74
CA GLU A 211 -6.25 -46.57 12.01
C GLU A 211 -6.11 -46.29 10.50
N PRO A 212 -5.20 -46.99 9.78
CA PRO A 212 -4.84 -46.66 8.41
C PRO A 212 -5.90 -47.09 7.38
N VAL A 213 -6.26 -46.15 6.49
CA VAL A 213 -7.21 -46.35 5.38
C VAL A 213 -6.66 -47.36 4.35
N LYS A 214 -7.37 -48.47 4.16
CA LYS A 214 -7.25 -49.37 3.01
C LYS A 214 -8.10 -48.87 1.84
N LYS A 215 -7.56 -49.03 0.62
CA LYS A 215 -8.17 -48.68 -0.67
C LYS A 215 -9.39 -49.57 -1.01
N SER A 216 -10.46 -48.96 -1.53
CA SER A 216 -11.39 -49.54 -2.54
C SER A 216 -12.28 -48.41 -3.08
N SER A 217 -12.07 -47.92 -4.32
CA SER A 217 -12.75 -48.31 -5.57
C SER A 217 -14.21 -47.82 -5.72
N LEU A 218 -14.41 -47.01 -6.78
CA LEU A 218 -15.57 -46.86 -7.68
C LEU A 218 -16.99 -46.81 -7.07
N ALA A 219 -17.70 -45.70 -7.26
CA ALA A 219 -18.64 -45.52 -8.39
C ALA A 219 -19.50 -44.25 -8.25
N ASP A 220 -19.91 -43.76 -9.41
CA ASP A 220 -20.87 -42.69 -9.75
C ASP A 220 -22.06 -42.48 -8.80
N ASN A 221 -22.46 -41.22 -8.61
CA ASN A 221 -23.80 -40.81 -9.03
C ASN A 221 -23.91 -39.28 -9.24
N SER A 222 -24.58 -38.96 -10.34
CA SER A 222 -25.05 -37.66 -10.77
C SER A 222 -26.30 -37.24 -9.98
N GLY A 223 -26.55 -35.93 -9.85
CA GLY A 223 -27.93 -35.47 -9.60
C GLY A 223 -28.09 -34.20 -8.76
N LYS A 224 -28.12 -33.07 -9.47
CA LYS A 224 -29.12 -31.99 -9.39
C LYS A 224 -29.30 -31.16 -8.09
N THR A 225 -29.08 -29.86 -8.32
CA THR A 225 -29.92 -28.68 -7.97
C THR A 225 -30.16 -28.36 -6.50
N ASN A 226 -29.79 -27.16 -6.09
CA ASN A 226 -30.82 -26.16 -5.83
C ASN A 226 -30.34 -24.73 -6.10
N GLU A 227 -31.22 -23.99 -6.75
CA GLU A 227 -31.20 -22.54 -6.87
C GLU A 227 -31.54 -21.93 -5.51
N GLY A 228 -30.90 -20.81 -5.19
CA GLY A 228 -31.18 -20.02 -4.00
C GLY A 228 -30.81 -18.57 -4.27
N ALA A 229 -31.84 -17.79 -4.57
CA ALA A 229 -31.80 -16.40 -4.96
C ALA A 229 -31.54 -15.44 -3.79
N ALA A 230 -31.40 -14.16 -4.17
CA ALA A 230 -31.48 -12.93 -3.37
C ALA A 230 -30.11 -12.42 -2.86
N THR A 231 -29.75 -11.13 -2.95
CA THR A 231 -30.51 -9.92 -3.21
C THR A 231 -29.56 -8.83 -3.71
N ALA A 232 -30.04 -7.98 -4.62
CA ALA A 232 -29.39 -6.75 -5.05
C ALA A 232 -29.30 -5.73 -3.91
N ALA A 233 -28.15 -5.03 -3.83
CA ALA A 233 -28.05 -3.73 -3.18
C ALA A 233 -27.21 -2.83 -4.10
N GLN A 234 -27.92 -1.99 -4.86
CA GLN A 234 -27.36 -0.88 -5.62
C GLN A 234 -27.07 0.28 -4.66
N GLY A 235 -25.82 0.72 -4.61
CA GLY A 235 -25.34 1.97 -4.04
C GLY A 235 -24.53 2.73 -5.11
N PRO A 236 -24.38 4.06 -5.02
CA PRO A 236 -24.32 4.93 -6.18
C PRO A 236 -23.04 4.75 -7.00
N SER A 237 -23.25 4.61 -8.30
CA SER A 237 -22.21 4.68 -9.33
C SER A 237 -21.57 6.06 -9.33
N HIS A 238 -20.37 6.20 -8.78
CA HIS A 238 -19.49 7.32 -9.11
C HIS A 238 -18.60 6.90 -10.29
N THR A 239 -18.95 7.39 -11.47
CA THR A 239 -18.14 7.24 -12.68
C THR A 239 -16.78 7.92 -12.44
N PRO A 240 -15.64 7.22 -12.59
CA PRO A 240 -14.36 7.88 -12.58
C PRO A 240 -14.31 8.90 -13.72
N TRP A 241 -13.82 10.11 -13.41
CA TRP A 241 -13.72 11.19 -14.39
C TRP A 241 -12.68 10.77 -15.43
N SER A 242 -13.16 10.31 -16.58
CA SER A 242 -12.36 10.00 -17.76
C SER A 242 -11.38 11.14 -18.08
N ALA A 243 -10.08 10.83 -18.06
CA ALA A 243 -9.00 11.70 -18.49
C ALA A 243 -9.27 12.23 -19.92
N GLY A 244 -8.92 13.50 -20.15
CA GLY A 244 -8.95 14.12 -21.48
C GLY A 244 -10.20 14.94 -21.84
N ARG A 245 -10.77 15.71 -20.91
CA ARG A 245 -11.80 16.70 -21.29
C ARG A 245 -11.20 18.07 -21.55
N GLU A 246 -11.00 18.38 -22.84
CA GLU A 246 -10.94 19.76 -23.33
C GLU A 246 -12.21 20.50 -22.88
N ARG A 247 -12.07 21.57 -22.09
CA ARG A 247 -13.19 22.46 -21.79
C ARG A 247 -12.92 23.83 -22.40
N ARG A 248 -13.68 24.14 -23.46
CA ARG A 248 -13.85 25.52 -23.96
C ARG A 248 -14.68 26.29 -22.94
N ILE A 249 -14.10 27.34 -22.37
CA ILE A 249 -14.84 28.29 -21.54
C ILE A 249 -15.15 29.51 -22.41
N PRO A 250 -16.41 29.76 -22.82
CA PRO A 250 -16.77 31.00 -23.48
C PRO A 250 -16.72 32.15 -22.47
N ARG A 251 -16.25 33.33 -22.93
CA ARG A 251 -16.23 34.55 -22.12
C ARG A 251 -17.66 34.96 -21.76
N TYR A 252 -17.90 35.24 -20.48
CA TYR A 252 -19.00 36.12 -20.07
C TYR A 252 -18.51 37.57 -20.18
N GLU A 253 -19.32 38.41 -20.84
CA GLU A 253 -19.15 39.87 -20.94
C GLU A 253 -19.25 40.55 -19.58
#